data_AF-A0A733N4Y7-F1
#
_entry.id   AF-A0A733N4Y7-F1
#
_cell.length_a   1.000
_cell.length_b   1.000
_cell.length_c   1.000
_cell.angle_alpha   90.00
_cell.angle_beta   90.00
_cell.angle_gamma   90.00
#
_symmetry.space_group_name_H-M   'P 1'
#
loop_
_entity.id
_entity.type
_entity.pdbx_description
1 polymer ?
#
loop_
_entity_poly.entity_id
_entity_poly.type
_entity_poly.pdbx_seq_one_letter_code
_entity_poly.pdbx_strand_id
1 'polypeptide(L)'
;EQEQQRLDELQELYDENQTASDETDTMESEIEAIECAAQLRAWTLEMRAQSGVVVSWRHGEICVQRGVSLREQSETEDEPAQVPVYERQPEPVDEISVPLLTRMCAERTLSVQAALMQQPEKSLALLAWTLCLNVFSSGAYNRPAQISLN
;
A
#
# COMPACT_ATOMS: atom_id res chain seq x y z
N GLU A 1 12.83 30.65 11.28
CA GLU A 1 12.07 31.74 11.95
C GLU A 1 11.40 32.67 10.94
N GLN A 2 12.11 33.50 10.17
CA GLN A 2 11.47 34.41 9.19
C GLN A 2 10.63 33.70 8.10
N GLU A 3 11.10 32.55 7.58
CA GLU A 3 10.33 31.82 6.56
C GLU A 3 9.08 31.12 7.12
N GLN A 4 9.11 30.73 8.41
CA GLN A 4 7.93 30.15 9.08
C GLN A 4 6.89 31.22 9.35
N GLN A 5 7.30 32.40 9.80
CA GLN A 5 6.39 33.54 9.99
C GLN A 5 5.70 33.94 8.68
N ARG A 6 6.45 33.96 7.57
CA ARG A 6 5.88 34.23 6.24
C ARG A 6 4.89 33.15 5.78
N LEU A 7 5.15 31.88 6.09
CA LEU A 7 4.21 30.78 5.81
C LEU A 7 2.94 30.92 6.64
N ASP A 8 3.08 31.16 7.94
CA ASP A 8 1.95 31.30 8.85
C ASP A 8 1.06 32.49 8.44
N GLU A 9 1.66 33.63 8.08
CA GLU A 9 0.95 34.81 7.55
C GLU A 9 0.24 34.53 6.22
N LEU A 10 0.88 33.82 5.28
CA LEU A 10 0.26 33.45 4.00
C LEU A 10 -0.90 32.47 4.18
N GLN A 11 -0.77 31.53 5.12
CA GLN A 11 -1.79 30.53 5.41
C GLN A 11 -3.02 31.15 6.10
N GLU A 12 -2.81 32.10 7.01
CA GLU A 12 -3.90 32.85 7.64
C GLU A 12 -4.66 33.71 6.60
N LEU A 13 -3.96 34.36 5.68
CA LEU A 13 -4.60 35.12 4.59
C LEU A 13 -5.35 34.23 3.58
N TYR A 14 -4.85 33.02 3.32
CA TYR A 14 -5.53 32.03 2.49
C TYR A 14 -6.82 31.53 3.16
N ASP A 15 -6.76 31.21 4.45
CA ASP A 15 -7.91 30.74 5.24
C ASP A 15 -8.99 31.84 5.40
N GLU A 16 -8.59 33.11 5.48
CA GLU A 16 -9.50 34.26 5.47
C GLU A 16 -10.14 34.51 4.10
N ASN A 17 -9.42 34.22 3.01
CA ASN A 17 -9.89 34.42 1.64
C ASN A 17 -10.70 33.21 1.14
N GLN A 18 -11.96 33.12 1.58
CA GLN A 18 -12.89 32.01 1.26
C GLN A 18 -13.38 31.96 -0.21
N THR A 19 -12.81 32.78 -1.11
CA THR A 19 -13.22 32.83 -2.52
C THR A 19 -12.11 32.32 -3.42
N ALA A 20 -12.38 31.25 -4.17
CA ALA A 20 -11.49 30.78 -5.23
C ALA A 20 -11.31 31.88 -6.29
N SER A 21 -10.12 32.46 -6.30
CA SER A 21 -9.72 33.60 -7.12
C SER A 21 -8.29 33.36 -7.63
N ASP A 22 -7.89 34.02 -8.71
CA ASP A 22 -6.52 33.92 -9.23
C ASP A 22 -5.47 34.27 -8.15
N GLU A 23 -5.84 35.13 -7.19
CA GLU A 23 -4.99 35.49 -6.04
C GLU A 23 -4.82 34.33 -5.05
N THR A 24 -5.88 33.55 -4.75
CA THR A 24 -5.77 32.38 -3.86
C THR A 24 -4.95 31.26 -4.49
N ASP A 25 -5.09 31.07 -5.81
CA ASP A 25 -4.29 30.09 -6.56
C ASP A 25 -2.78 30.46 -6.53
N THR A 26 -2.46 31.76 -6.60
CA THR A 26 -1.07 32.21 -6.47
C THR A 26 -0.52 32.01 -5.06
N MET A 27 -1.33 32.22 -4.03
CA MET A 27 -0.93 32.00 -2.63
C MET A 27 -0.71 30.51 -2.34
N GLU A 28 -1.61 29.63 -2.79
CA GLU A 28 -1.48 28.18 -2.65
C GLU A 28 -0.20 27.68 -3.35
N SER A 29 0.08 28.17 -4.56
CA SER A 29 1.32 27.83 -5.27
C SER A 29 2.59 28.30 -4.53
N GLU A 30 2.57 29.47 -3.90
CA GLU A 30 3.70 29.98 -3.11
C GLU A 30 3.91 29.13 -1.84
N ILE A 31 2.84 28.75 -1.16
CA ILE A 31 2.88 27.86 0.01
C ILE A 31 3.46 26.50 -0.36
N GLU A 32 2.92 25.85 -1.41
CA GLU A 32 3.42 24.56 -1.90
C GLU A 32 4.91 24.61 -2.27
N ALA A 33 5.36 25.70 -2.90
CA ALA A 33 6.75 25.87 -3.28
C ALA A 33 7.68 25.97 -2.05
N ILE A 34 7.28 26.72 -1.03
CA ILE A 34 8.04 26.87 0.21
C ILE A 34 8.07 25.53 0.96
N GLU A 35 6.93 24.84 1.07
CA GLU A 35 6.85 23.52 1.71
C GLU A 35 7.72 22.49 1.00
N CYS A 36 7.66 22.43 -0.33
CA CYS A 36 8.54 21.56 -1.11
C CYS A 36 10.02 21.85 -0.86
N ALA A 37 10.40 23.13 -0.82
CA ALA A 37 11.77 23.55 -0.54
C ALA A 37 12.19 23.22 0.91
N ALA A 38 11.29 23.35 1.87
CA ALA A 38 11.52 23.00 3.28
C ALA A 38 11.67 21.48 3.43
N GLN A 39 10.81 20.70 2.80
CA GLN A 39 10.91 19.24 2.75
C GLN A 39 12.26 18.84 2.17
N LEU A 40 12.73 19.44 1.07
CA LEU A 40 14.07 19.15 0.53
C LEU A 40 15.19 19.49 1.52
N ARG A 41 15.10 20.64 2.19
CA ARG A 41 16.10 21.09 3.18
C ARG A 41 16.13 20.25 4.45
N ALA A 42 15.01 19.63 4.83
CA ALA A 42 14.93 18.73 5.99
C ALA A 42 15.79 17.46 5.84
N TRP A 43 16.17 17.08 4.61
CA TRP A 43 17.06 15.94 4.37
C TRP A 43 18.52 16.36 4.40
N THR A 44 19.20 16.06 5.51
CA THR A 44 20.65 16.23 5.64
C THR A 44 21.41 15.34 4.63
N LEU A 45 22.62 15.75 4.25
CA LEU A 45 23.44 15.01 3.28
C LEU A 45 23.77 13.59 3.76
N GLU A 46 23.96 13.42 5.07
CA GLU A 46 24.21 12.11 5.70
C GLU A 46 22.99 11.19 5.57
N MET A 47 21.78 11.71 5.81
CA MET A 47 20.54 10.96 5.67
C MET A 47 20.28 10.56 4.23
N ARG A 48 20.59 11.44 3.25
CA ARG A 48 20.51 11.11 1.82
C ARG A 48 21.55 10.07 1.36
N ALA A 49 22.72 10.02 2.01
CA ALA A 49 23.75 9.04 1.67
C ALA A 49 23.42 7.63 2.18
N GLN A 50 22.70 7.54 3.30
CA GLN A 50 22.35 6.28 3.97
C GLN A 50 20.95 5.76 3.60
N SER A 51 20.11 6.59 2.99
CA SER A 51 18.73 6.24 2.66
C SER A 51 18.41 6.45 1.18
N GLY A 52 17.61 5.54 0.63
CA GLY A 52 17.12 5.56 -0.73
C GLY A 52 15.72 6.18 -0.84
N VAL A 53 15.28 6.31 -2.10
CA VAL A 53 13.93 6.72 -2.46
C VAL A 53 13.30 5.60 -3.27
N VAL A 54 12.08 5.20 -2.89
CA VAL A 54 11.28 4.22 -3.61
C VAL A 54 10.11 4.95 -4.26
N VAL A 55 9.96 4.76 -5.57
CA VAL A 55 8.81 5.26 -6.32
C VAL A 55 7.98 4.06 -6.74
N SER A 56 6.68 4.09 -6.44
CA SER A 56 5.75 3.02 -6.80
C SER A 56 4.48 3.60 -7.43
N TRP A 57 3.79 2.77 -8.21
CA TRP A 57 2.49 3.10 -8.79
C TRP A 57 1.42 2.28 -8.08
N ARG A 58 0.48 2.95 -7.41
CA ARG A 58 -0.58 2.28 -6.65
C ARG A 58 -1.89 3.06 -6.80
N HIS A 59 -2.98 2.34 -7.04
CA HIS A 59 -4.35 2.91 -7.16
C HIS A 59 -4.50 4.08 -8.15
N GLY A 60 -3.67 4.14 -9.20
CA GLY A 60 -3.75 5.19 -10.21
C GLY A 60 -2.89 6.43 -9.91
N GLU A 61 -2.09 6.38 -8.83
CA GLU A 61 -1.25 7.49 -8.40
C GLU A 61 0.21 7.06 -8.20
N ILE A 62 1.13 8.02 -8.32
CA ILE A 62 2.56 7.85 -8.06
C ILE A 62 2.78 8.07 -6.56
N CYS A 63 3.25 7.04 -5.86
CA CYS A 63 3.65 7.12 -4.46
C CYS A 63 5.18 7.22 -4.35
N VAL A 64 5.68 8.30 -3.76
CA VAL A 64 7.12 8.53 -3.51
C VAL A 64 7.42 8.37 -2.02
N GLN A 65 8.19 7.34 -1.67
CA GLN A 65 8.66 7.11 -0.31
C GLN A 65 10.14 7.46 -0.20
N ARG A 66 10.48 8.50 0.54
CA ARG A 66 11.86 8.94 0.79
C ARG A 66 12.34 8.42 2.14
N GLY A 67 13.62 8.11 2.28
CA GLY A 67 14.20 7.66 3.57
C GLY A 67 14.22 6.16 3.77
N VAL A 68 14.19 5.39 2.70
CA VAL A 68 14.23 3.93 2.78
C VAL A 68 15.67 3.48 3.03
N SER A 69 15.99 3.07 4.25
CA SER A 69 17.28 2.45 4.59
C SER A 69 17.13 0.95 4.76
N LEU A 70 18.25 0.22 4.62
CA LEU A 70 18.27 -1.20 4.94
C LEU A 70 18.05 -1.36 6.45
N ARG A 71 17.11 -2.20 6.86
CA ARG A 71 16.90 -2.48 8.28
C ARG A 71 18.10 -3.27 8.81
N GLU A 72 18.88 -2.67 9.70
CA GLU A 72 19.88 -3.42 10.47
C GLU A 72 19.13 -4.47 11.31
N GLN A 73 19.62 -5.70 11.34
CA GLN A 73 19.01 -6.79 12.11
C GLN A 73 19.15 -6.48 13.60
N SER A 74 18.20 -5.73 14.17
CA SER A 74 17.99 -5.69 15.61
C SER A 74 17.32 -7.01 16.03
N GLU A 75 17.96 -7.77 16.92
CA GLU A 75 17.50 -9.06 17.47
C GLU A 75 16.21 -8.97 18.32
N THR A 76 15.57 -7.81 18.39
CA THR A 76 14.34 -7.59 19.15
C THR A 76 13.28 -7.04 18.23
N GLU A 77 12.42 -7.91 17.69
CA GLU A 77 11.03 -7.62 17.32
C GLU A 77 10.41 -8.87 16.68
N ASP A 78 10.33 -9.95 17.46
CA ASP A 78 9.35 -11.03 17.29
C ASP A 78 8.09 -10.70 18.12
N GLU A 79 7.57 -9.46 17.98
CA GLU A 79 6.20 -9.16 18.38
C GLU A 79 5.35 -9.30 17.12
N PRO A 80 4.62 -10.43 16.94
CA PRO A 80 3.67 -10.53 15.86
C PRO A 80 2.65 -9.42 16.07
N ALA A 81 2.61 -8.46 15.14
CA ALA A 81 1.54 -7.47 15.08
C ALA A 81 0.23 -8.24 15.24
N GLN A 82 -0.50 -7.94 16.32
CA GLN A 82 -1.80 -8.53 16.57
C GLN A 82 -2.71 -8.09 15.44
N VAL A 83 -2.82 -8.94 14.42
CA VAL A 83 -3.86 -8.84 13.40
C VAL A 83 -5.17 -9.00 14.18
N PRO A 84 -6.04 -7.97 14.22
CA PRO A 84 -7.35 -8.16 14.82
C PRO A 84 -8.05 -9.23 13.99
N VAL A 85 -8.16 -10.43 14.57
CA VAL A 85 -8.96 -11.51 14.01
C VAL A 85 -10.40 -11.01 14.09
N TYR A 86 -10.91 -10.53 12.97
CA TYR A 86 -12.34 -10.29 12.81
C TYR A 86 -13.01 -11.67 12.81
N GLU A 87 -13.47 -12.12 13.96
CA GLU A 87 -14.49 -13.17 14.03
C GLU A 87 -15.73 -12.63 13.34
N ARG A 88 -15.88 -12.99 12.07
CA ARG A 88 -17.12 -12.77 11.33
C ARG A 88 -18.21 -13.54 12.08
N GLN A 89 -19.09 -12.82 12.78
CA GLN A 89 -20.31 -13.42 13.31
C GLN A 89 -20.99 -14.16 12.15
N PRO A 90 -21.30 -15.46 12.30
CA PRO A 90 -21.99 -16.17 11.25
C PRO A 90 -23.35 -15.50 11.08
N GLU A 91 -23.53 -14.82 9.95
CA GLU A 91 -24.88 -14.43 9.50
C GLU A 91 -25.76 -15.69 9.53
N PRO A 92 -27.03 -15.57 9.93
CA PRO A 92 -27.94 -16.70 9.95
C PRO A 92 -28.04 -17.26 8.54
N VAL A 93 -27.29 -18.33 8.30
CA VAL A 93 -27.28 -19.06 7.04
C VAL A 93 -28.65 -19.72 6.92
N ASP A 94 -29.34 -19.41 5.82
CA ASP A 94 -30.43 -20.25 5.32
C ASP A 94 -30.02 -21.72 5.44
N GLU A 95 -30.97 -22.60 5.77
CA GLU A 95 -30.82 -24.03 6.11
C GLU A 95 -30.27 -24.91 4.97
N ILE A 96 -29.21 -24.48 4.29
CA ILE A 96 -28.53 -25.20 3.24
C ILE A 96 -27.48 -26.08 3.90
N SER A 97 -27.64 -27.40 3.73
CA SER A 97 -26.72 -28.37 4.34
C SER A 97 -25.26 -28.16 3.89
N VAL A 98 -24.33 -28.14 4.85
CA VAL A 98 -22.87 -28.05 4.61
C VAL A 98 -22.36 -29.07 3.57
N PRO A 99 -22.84 -30.33 3.53
CA PRO A 99 -22.45 -31.29 2.50
C PRO A 99 -22.86 -30.87 1.09
N LEU A 100 -24.03 -30.24 0.92
CA LEU A 100 -24.49 -29.75 -0.38
C LEU A 100 -23.64 -28.56 -0.85
N LEU A 101 -23.35 -27.61 0.03
CA LEU A 101 -22.44 -26.49 -0.28
C LEU A 101 -21.05 -27.01 -0.67
N THR A 102 -20.51 -27.95 0.10
CA THR A 102 -19.23 -28.60 -0.21
C THR A 102 -19.25 -29.25 -1.59
N ARG A 103 -20.33 -29.96 -1.94
CA ARG A 103 -20.47 -30.61 -3.25
C ARG A 103 -20.59 -29.60 -4.39
N MET A 104 -21.39 -28.54 -4.23
CA MET A 104 -21.52 -27.48 -5.23
C MET A 104 -20.21 -26.69 -5.41
N CYS A 105 -19.43 -26.50 -4.34
CA CYS A 105 -18.10 -25.92 -4.42
C CYS A 105 -17.12 -26.88 -5.12
N ALA A 106 -17.16 -28.17 -4.81
CA ALA A 106 -16.32 -29.19 -5.44
C ALA A 106 -16.58 -29.31 -6.96
N GLU A 107 -17.83 -29.24 -7.41
CA GLU A 107 -18.19 -29.26 -8.84
C GLU A 107 -17.61 -28.06 -9.59
N ARG A 108 -17.65 -26.86 -8.98
CA ARG A 108 -17.04 -25.65 -9.57
C ARG A 108 -15.51 -25.73 -9.57
N THR A 109 -14.89 -26.17 -8.48
CA THR A 109 -13.43 -26.36 -8.44
C THR A 109 -12.96 -27.39 -9.47
N LEU A 110 -13.69 -28.51 -9.62
CA LEU A 110 -13.34 -29.57 -10.55
C LEU A 110 -13.49 -29.14 -12.01
N SER A 111 -14.55 -28.38 -12.34
CA SER A 111 -14.71 -27.81 -13.69
C SER A 111 -13.63 -26.79 -14.05
N VAL A 112 -13.24 -25.94 -13.10
CA VAL A 112 -12.11 -25.01 -13.28
C VAL A 112 -10.80 -25.77 -13.45
N GLN A 113 -10.55 -26.80 -12.65
CA GLN A 113 -9.37 -27.66 -12.80
C GLN A 113 -9.33 -28.34 -14.17
N ALA A 114 -10.44 -28.91 -14.63
CA ALA A 114 -10.53 -29.56 -15.93
C ALA A 114 -10.33 -28.57 -17.10
N ALA A 115 -10.81 -27.33 -16.97
CA ALA A 115 -10.60 -26.28 -17.97
C ALA A 115 -9.14 -25.80 -18.00
N LEU A 116 -8.50 -25.66 -16.83
CA LEU A 116 -7.09 -25.29 -16.72
C LEU A 116 -6.17 -26.40 -17.24
N MET A 117 -6.48 -27.67 -16.99
CA MET A 117 -5.73 -28.80 -17.54
C MET A 117 -5.69 -28.83 -19.07
N GLN A 118 -6.69 -28.25 -19.74
CA GLN A 118 -6.73 -28.15 -21.20
C GLN A 118 -5.94 -26.94 -21.75
N GLN A 119 -5.53 -25.98 -20.90
CA GLN A 119 -4.87 -24.73 -21.30
C GLN A 119 -3.62 -24.46 -20.44
N PRO A 120 -2.57 -25.29 -20.55
CA PRO A 120 -1.42 -25.25 -19.63
C PRO A 120 -0.67 -23.91 -19.64
N GLU A 121 -0.55 -23.25 -20.79
CA GLU A 121 0.09 -21.94 -20.90
C GLU A 121 -0.63 -20.87 -20.07
N LYS A 122 -1.97 -20.84 -20.11
CA LYS A 122 -2.76 -19.89 -19.32
C LYS A 122 -2.75 -20.25 -17.85
N SER A 123 -2.75 -21.53 -17.50
CA SER A 123 -2.63 -21.98 -16.11
C SER A 123 -1.28 -21.58 -15.51
N LEU A 124 -0.19 -21.73 -16.25
CA LEU A 124 1.14 -21.28 -15.82
C LEU A 124 1.20 -19.77 -15.67
N ALA A 125 0.63 -19.02 -16.61
CA ALA A 125 0.55 -17.55 -16.50
C ALA A 125 -0.26 -17.10 -15.27
N LEU A 126 -1.41 -17.73 -15.00
CA LEU A 126 -2.23 -17.44 -13.82
C LEU A 126 -1.50 -17.80 -12.52
N LEU A 127 -0.79 -18.92 -12.48
CA LEU A 127 -0.01 -19.33 -11.30
C LEU A 127 1.14 -18.38 -11.06
N ALA A 128 1.92 -18.04 -12.10
CA ALA A 128 3.01 -17.08 -12.00
C ALA A 128 2.51 -15.71 -11.54
N TRP A 129 1.40 -15.22 -12.10
CA TRP A 129 0.75 -13.99 -11.66
C TRP A 129 0.33 -14.04 -10.19
N THR A 130 -0.30 -15.15 -9.76
CA THR A 130 -0.74 -15.33 -8.37
C THR A 130 0.45 -15.32 -7.40
N LEU A 131 1.54 -16.00 -7.75
CA LEU A 131 2.78 -15.99 -6.96
C LEU A 131 3.40 -14.59 -6.91
N CYS A 132 3.47 -13.89 -8.04
CA CYS A 132 3.94 -12.50 -8.09
C CYS A 132 3.10 -11.59 -7.18
N LEU A 133 1.77 -11.72 -7.18
CA LEU A 133 0.93 -10.94 -6.27
C LEU A 133 1.19 -11.29 -4.80
N ASN A 134 1.34 -12.57 -4.45
CA ASN A 134 1.65 -12.96 -3.06
C ASN A 134 3.00 -12.36 -2.60
N VAL A 135 4.00 -12.35 -3.49
CA VAL A 135 5.34 -11.80 -3.21
C VAL A 135 5.31 -10.27 -3.12
N PHE A 136 4.71 -9.60 -4.10
CA PHE A 136 4.85 -8.15 -4.30
C PHE A 136 3.68 -7.34 -3.72
N SER A 137 2.50 -7.92 -3.52
CA SER A 137 1.33 -7.22 -2.97
C SER A 137 1.15 -7.39 -1.46
N SER A 138 1.68 -8.45 -0.86
CA SER A 138 1.46 -8.73 0.57
C SER A 138 2.16 -7.75 1.52
N GLY A 139 3.10 -6.91 1.04
CA GLY A 139 3.86 -5.99 1.91
C GLY A 139 4.69 -6.68 3.00
N ALA A 140 4.72 -8.03 3.01
CA ALA A 140 5.45 -8.85 3.94
C ALA A 140 6.89 -8.99 3.42
N TYR A 141 7.68 -7.94 3.60
CA TYR A 141 9.09 -7.88 3.16
C TYR A 141 9.99 -8.93 3.81
N ASN A 142 9.51 -9.63 4.84
CA ASN A 142 10.32 -10.59 5.61
C ASN A 142 10.26 -12.03 5.08
N ARG A 143 9.26 -12.41 4.26
CA ARG A 143 9.10 -13.80 3.75
C ARG A 143 8.39 -13.88 2.39
N PRO A 144 9.02 -13.39 1.30
CA PRO A 144 8.34 -13.26 0.00
C PRO A 144 7.87 -14.57 -0.65
N ALA A 145 8.34 -15.76 -0.23
CA ALA A 145 7.98 -17.01 -0.90
C ALA A 145 8.06 -18.27 -0.01
N GLN A 146 7.52 -18.22 1.22
CA GLN A 146 7.42 -19.43 2.03
C GLN A 146 6.14 -20.21 1.67
N ILE A 147 6.25 -21.10 0.68
CA ILE A 147 5.18 -22.05 0.34
C ILE A 147 5.35 -23.28 1.23
N SER A 148 4.60 -23.37 2.32
CA SER A 148 4.51 -24.62 3.10
C SER A 148 3.53 -25.55 2.40
N LEU A 149 4.05 -26.65 1.85
CA LEU A 149 3.23 -27.79 1.45
C LEU A 149 2.99 -28.63 2.71
N ASN A 150 1.74 -28.65 3.18
CA ASN A 150 1.27 -29.67 4.12
C ASN A 150 1.14 -31.01 3.41
#